data_AF-A0A1F5UZ66-F1
#
_entry.id   AF-A0A1F5UZ66-F1
#
_cell.length_a   1.000
_cell.length_b   1.000
_cell.length_c   1.000
_cell.angle_alpha   90.00
_cell.angle_beta   90.00
_cell.angle_gamma   90.00
#
_symmetry.space_group_name_H-M   'P 1'
#
loop_
_entity.id
_entity.type
_entity.pdbx_description
1 polymer ?
#
loop_
_entity_poly.entity_id
_entity_poly.type
_entity_poly.pdbx_seq_one_letter_code
_entity_poly.pdbx_strand_id
1 'polypeptide(L)'
;MGITLVIRVFTDQPFQIGRVSFTGEQLNEIAELFPNFLSLSIEPIEGAIGIFAKSKDKNQPAKKLKVQTFEKTPTSVSVRFSVESDLTVSSGDLTRCIKAQLRREGIITDDRLLPLCCVLTAEQADAVLRSPTALEELRQLKRRKDWRAIYDKFVPIKEIPQNQPEIWNDAEILSEIGFACGKLAETSPNDIPRVEQHKENLSGSTEKISRRNGVYSETVCRS
;
A
#
# COMPACT_ATOMS: atom_id res chain seq x y z
N MET A 1 -25.17 -6.41 6.70
CA MET A 1 -23.89 -5.93 6.13
C MET A 1 -23.10 -5.36 7.28
N GLY A 2 -21.98 -5.97 7.61
CA GLY A 2 -21.10 -5.53 8.67
C GLY A 2 -20.38 -4.24 8.34
N ILE A 3 -20.17 -3.41 9.37
CA ILE A 3 -19.45 -2.15 9.29
C ILE A 3 -18.26 -2.19 10.26
N THR A 4 -17.13 -1.66 9.80
CA THR A 4 -15.95 -1.40 10.62
C THR A 4 -15.73 0.10 10.74
N LEU A 5 -15.60 0.60 11.97
CA LEU A 5 -15.22 2.00 12.20
C LEU A 5 -13.69 2.14 12.23
N VAL A 6 -13.15 3.10 11.48
CA VAL A 6 -11.78 3.54 11.68
C VAL A 6 -11.79 4.79 12.53
N ILE A 7 -11.10 4.76 13.68
CA ILE A 7 -10.98 5.87 14.61
C ILE A 7 -9.54 6.39 14.58
N ARG A 8 -9.38 7.66 14.18
CA ARG A 8 -8.09 8.34 14.15
C ARG A 8 -7.92 9.20 15.40
N VAL A 9 -6.78 9.05 16.07
CA VAL A 9 -6.47 9.81 17.30
C VAL A 9 -5.14 10.54 17.18
N PHE A 10 -5.01 11.69 17.86
CA PHE A 10 -3.80 12.50 17.84
C PHE A 10 -2.81 12.16 18.97
N THR A 11 -3.25 11.40 19.97
CA THR A 11 -2.49 10.96 21.14
C THR A 11 -2.99 9.57 21.54
N ASP A 12 -2.25 8.87 22.40
CA ASP A 12 -2.65 7.56 22.92
C ASP A 12 -3.75 7.64 23.99
N GLN A 13 -4.01 8.83 24.52
CA GLN A 13 -4.98 9.06 25.60
C GLN A 13 -6.39 8.48 25.32
N PRO A 14 -6.99 8.61 24.12
CA PRO A 14 -8.29 8.01 23.84
C PRO A 14 -8.28 6.48 23.90
N PHE A 15 -7.15 5.83 23.59
CA PHE A 15 -7.01 4.39 23.70
C PHE A 15 -6.89 3.94 25.16
N GLN A 16 -6.28 4.74 26.02
CA GLN A 16 -6.18 4.49 27.46
C GLN A 16 -7.53 4.68 28.17
N ILE A 17 -8.29 5.71 27.78
CA ILE A 17 -9.61 6.01 28.35
C ILE A 17 -10.69 5.08 27.77
N GLY A 18 -10.50 4.58 26.55
CA GLY A 18 -11.49 3.76 25.85
C GLY A 18 -12.66 4.58 25.31
N ARG A 19 -12.43 5.85 24.95
CA ARG A 19 -13.48 6.75 24.47
C ARG A 19 -12.94 7.80 23.51
N VAL A 20 -13.72 8.08 22.47
CA VAL A 20 -13.55 9.24 21.60
C VAL A 20 -14.89 9.95 21.41
N SER A 21 -14.86 11.26 21.21
CA SER A 21 -16.03 12.05 20.85
C SER A 21 -15.72 12.94 19.66
N PHE A 22 -16.65 13.01 18.72
CA PHE A 22 -16.59 13.86 17.54
C PHE A 22 -17.64 14.97 17.68
N THR A 23 -17.22 16.22 17.52
CA THR A 23 -18.05 17.41 17.72
C THR A 23 -17.71 18.49 16.70
N GLY A 24 -18.67 19.38 16.40
CA GLY A 24 -18.42 20.57 15.57
C GLY A 24 -17.92 20.21 14.18
N GLU A 25 -16.85 20.87 13.72
CA GLU A 25 -16.27 20.69 12.39
C GLU A 25 -15.90 19.23 12.09
N GLN A 26 -15.38 18.49 13.09
CA GLN A 26 -15.01 17.09 12.93
C GLN A 26 -16.22 16.21 12.59
N LEU A 27 -17.35 16.46 13.26
CA LEU A 27 -18.58 15.70 13.01
C LEU A 27 -19.17 16.07 11.64
N ASN A 28 -19.12 17.34 11.27
CA ASN A 28 -19.57 17.82 9.96
C ASN A 28 -18.77 17.17 8.83
N GLU A 29 -17.45 17.10 8.96
CA GLU A 29 -16.57 16.45 7.97
C GLU A 29 -16.90 14.96 7.81
N ILE A 30 -17.13 14.25 8.94
CA ILE A 30 -17.53 12.84 8.90
C ILE A 30 -18.90 12.67 8.23
N ALA A 31 -19.88 13.50 8.59
CA ALA A 31 -21.24 13.41 8.06
C ALA A 31 -21.33 13.77 6.57
N GLU A 32 -20.46 14.67 6.09
CA GLU A 32 -20.35 15.01 4.66
C GLU A 32 -19.85 13.82 3.84
N LEU A 33 -18.81 13.13 4.33
CA LEU A 33 -18.22 11.97 3.65
C LEU A 33 -19.02 10.68 3.82
N PHE A 34 -19.73 10.55 4.94
CA PHE A 34 -20.52 9.37 5.29
C PHE A 34 -21.93 9.80 5.74
N PRO A 35 -22.87 10.05 4.81
CA PRO A 35 -24.20 10.56 5.13
C PRO A 35 -25.00 9.69 6.11
N ASN A 36 -24.75 8.39 6.11
CA ASN A 36 -25.40 7.43 7.01
C ASN A 36 -24.75 7.34 8.41
N PHE A 37 -23.71 8.13 8.70
CA PHE A 37 -23.00 8.06 9.98
C PHE A 37 -23.90 8.45 11.17
N LEU A 38 -24.74 9.47 11.00
CA LEU A 38 -25.65 9.92 12.06
C LEU A 38 -26.85 8.96 12.26
N SER A 39 -27.21 8.18 11.25
CA SER A 39 -28.27 7.18 11.35
C SER A 39 -27.78 5.81 11.85
N LEU A 40 -26.47 5.56 11.82
CA LEU A 40 -25.83 4.30 12.22
C LEU A 40 -26.16 3.88 13.67
N SER A 41 -26.72 2.69 13.87
CA SER A 41 -26.88 2.09 15.20
C SER A 41 -25.63 1.27 15.56
N ILE A 42 -25.58 0.73 16.78
CA ILE A 42 -24.47 -0.12 17.21
C ILE A 42 -24.52 -1.53 16.59
N GLU A 43 -25.71 -2.07 16.29
CA GLU A 43 -25.87 -3.44 15.78
C GLU A 43 -25.06 -3.77 14.52
N PRO A 44 -24.96 -2.91 13.49
CA PRO A 44 -24.17 -3.21 12.30
C PRO A 44 -22.65 -3.07 12.51
N ILE A 45 -22.20 -2.54 13.65
CA ILE A 45 -20.76 -2.32 13.90
C ILE A 45 -20.14 -3.64 14.39
N GLU A 46 -19.47 -4.34 13.47
CA GLU A 46 -18.82 -5.62 13.75
C GLU A 46 -17.41 -5.44 14.32
N GLY A 47 -16.77 -4.31 14.06
CA GLY A 47 -15.42 -4.02 14.54
C GLY A 47 -15.04 -2.56 14.49
N ALA A 48 -13.91 -2.24 15.12
CA ALA A 48 -13.27 -0.94 14.96
C ALA A 48 -11.75 -1.05 14.93
N ILE A 49 -11.11 -0.11 14.27
CA ILE A 49 -9.66 -0.01 14.12
C ILE A 49 -9.22 1.37 14.59
N GLY A 50 -8.31 1.41 15.55
CA GLY A 50 -7.67 2.62 16.04
C GLY A 50 -6.36 2.89 15.30
N ILE A 51 -6.18 4.11 14.79
CA ILE A 51 -4.92 4.54 14.15
C ILE A 51 -4.47 5.91 14.64
N PHE A 52 -3.16 6.15 14.63
CA PHE A 52 -2.59 7.46 14.99
C PHE A 52 -2.59 8.42 13.79
N ALA A 53 -3.11 9.63 14.00
CA ALA A 53 -3.24 10.65 12.96
C ALA A 53 -1.93 11.43 12.70
N LYS A 54 -1.04 11.54 13.69
CA LYS A 54 0.18 12.33 13.59
C LYS A 54 1.28 11.58 12.85
N SER A 55 1.98 12.29 11.96
CA SER A 55 3.10 11.72 11.17
C SER A 55 4.21 11.11 12.03
N LYS A 56 4.52 11.71 13.19
CA LYS A 56 5.52 11.17 14.15
C LYS A 56 5.15 9.79 14.73
N ASP A 57 3.85 9.49 14.75
CA ASP A 57 3.29 8.28 15.36
C ASP A 57 2.89 7.25 14.28
N LYS A 58 3.21 7.50 13.01
CA LYS A 58 2.82 6.64 11.89
C LYS A 58 3.36 5.20 11.99
N ASN A 59 4.51 5.03 12.64
CA ASN A 59 5.15 3.73 12.81
C ASN A 59 4.58 2.93 14.01
N GLN A 60 3.72 3.55 14.83
CA GLN A 60 3.07 2.84 15.92
C GLN A 60 2.06 1.82 15.36
N PRO A 61 1.91 0.65 16.02
CA PRO A 61 0.95 -0.36 15.59
C PRO A 61 -0.47 0.23 15.61
N ALA A 62 -1.27 -0.13 14.62
CA ALA A 62 -2.70 0.10 14.68
C ALA A 62 -3.33 -0.80 15.76
N LYS A 63 -4.50 -0.43 16.26
CA LYS A 63 -5.17 -1.13 17.36
C LYS A 63 -6.46 -1.75 16.88
N LYS A 64 -6.69 -3.02 17.24
CA LYS A 64 -8.00 -3.65 17.10
C LYS A 64 -8.87 -3.21 18.28
N LEU A 65 -10.04 -2.67 17.98
CA LEU A 65 -10.96 -2.12 18.97
C LEU A 65 -12.29 -2.88 18.93
N LYS A 66 -12.87 -3.06 20.11
CA LYS A 66 -14.24 -3.55 20.26
C LYS A 66 -15.13 -2.40 20.73
N VAL A 67 -16.09 -2.02 19.88
CA VAL A 67 -17.06 -0.96 20.21
C VAL A 67 -18.04 -1.48 21.26
N GLN A 68 -18.20 -0.72 22.34
CA GLN A 68 -19.08 -1.03 23.45
C GLN A 68 -20.34 -0.17 23.42
N THR A 69 -20.19 1.13 23.16
CA THR A 69 -21.31 2.05 23.01
C THR A 69 -21.07 3.03 21.87
N PHE A 70 -22.16 3.37 21.18
CA PHE A 70 -22.20 4.37 20.12
C PHE A 70 -23.34 5.35 20.42
N GLU A 71 -23.01 6.39 21.17
CA GLU A 71 -23.96 7.39 21.67
C GLU A 71 -24.01 8.57 20.71
N LYS A 72 -25.22 8.98 20.32
CA LYS A 72 -25.43 10.07 19.37
C LYS A 72 -26.29 11.16 19.98
N THR A 73 -25.92 12.39 19.69
CA THR A 73 -26.69 13.60 19.98
C THR A 73 -26.71 14.46 18.72
N PRO A 74 -27.59 15.48 18.61
CA PRO A 74 -27.63 16.35 17.44
C PRO A 74 -26.30 17.07 17.13
N THR A 75 -25.43 17.22 18.12
CA THR A 75 -24.18 18.00 18.02
C THR A 75 -22.91 17.20 18.28
N SER A 76 -23.04 15.94 18.70
CA SER A 76 -21.91 15.10 19.08
C SER A 76 -22.18 13.61 18.86
N VAL A 77 -21.12 12.88 18.52
CA VAL A 77 -21.11 11.42 18.50
C VAL A 77 -20.01 10.94 19.42
N SER A 78 -20.32 10.03 20.34
CA SER A 78 -19.35 9.47 21.29
C SER A 78 -19.28 7.96 21.13
N VAL A 79 -18.06 7.46 20.99
CA VAL A 79 -17.78 6.03 20.81
C VAL A 79 -16.98 5.57 22.02
N ARG A 80 -17.51 4.60 22.77
CA ARG A 80 -16.75 3.88 23.79
C ARG A 80 -16.30 2.54 23.25
N PHE A 81 -15.08 2.17 23.55
CA PHE A 81 -14.46 0.96 23.04
C PHE A 81 -13.41 0.43 24.01
N SER A 82 -13.08 -0.85 23.87
CA SER A 82 -11.91 -1.46 24.50
C SER A 82 -10.89 -1.85 23.44
N VAL A 83 -9.60 -1.67 23.74
CA VAL A 83 -8.51 -2.18 22.90
C VAL A 83 -8.43 -3.70 23.11
N GLU A 84 -8.61 -4.47 22.04
CA GLU A 84 -8.47 -5.94 22.09
C GLU A 84 -7.00 -6.35 21.95
N SER A 85 -6.31 -5.81 20.94
CA SER A 85 -4.92 -6.13 20.65
C SER A 85 -4.29 -5.05 19.77
N ASP A 86 -2.96 -5.05 19.72
CA ASP A 86 -2.24 -4.37 18.65
C ASP A 86 -2.31 -5.22 17.36
N LEU A 87 -2.42 -4.55 16.21
CA LEU A 87 -2.32 -5.16 14.89
C LEU A 87 -0.85 -5.22 14.48
N THR A 88 -0.52 -6.17 13.60
CA THR A 88 0.84 -6.31 13.03
C THR A 88 1.20 -5.19 12.06
N VAL A 89 0.21 -4.41 11.61
CA VAL A 89 0.36 -3.33 10.64
C VAL A 89 0.47 -1.97 11.34
N SER A 90 1.25 -1.06 10.77
CA SER A 90 1.43 0.29 11.31
C SER A 90 0.22 1.19 11.02
N SER A 91 0.02 2.21 11.86
CA SER A 91 -1.00 3.24 11.65
C SER A 91 -0.81 3.98 10.32
N GLY A 92 0.44 4.21 9.91
CA GLY A 92 0.78 4.86 8.65
C GLY A 92 0.41 4.03 7.43
N ASP A 93 0.73 2.73 7.45
CA ASP A 93 0.39 1.82 6.36
C ASP A 93 -1.13 1.70 6.21
N LEU A 94 -1.88 1.55 7.32
CA LEU A 94 -3.34 1.55 7.27
C LEU A 94 -3.92 2.88 6.79
N THR A 95 -3.41 4.02 7.29
CA THR A 95 -3.85 5.35 6.83
C THR A 95 -3.72 5.46 5.31
N ARG A 96 -2.60 4.99 4.75
CA ARG A 96 -2.38 4.98 3.30
C ARG A 96 -3.38 4.07 2.58
N CYS A 97 -3.58 2.84 3.06
CA CYS A 97 -4.48 1.88 2.43
C CYS A 97 -5.94 2.34 2.46
N ILE A 98 -6.39 2.90 3.58
CA ILE A 98 -7.72 3.52 3.72
C ILE A 98 -7.86 4.68 2.74
N LYS A 99 -6.85 5.56 2.66
CA LYS A 99 -6.89 6.69 1.72
C LYS A 99 -6.98 6.20 0.27
N ALA A 100 -6.19 5.19 -0.10
CA ALA A 100 -6.23 4.60 -1.43
C ALA A 100 -7.59 3.96 -1.75
N GLN A 101 -8.18 3.24 -0.79
CA GLN A 101 -9.51 2.62 -0.93
C GLN A 101 -10.59 3.69 -1.15
N LEU A 102 -10.67 4.69 -0.28
CA LEU A 102 -11.69 5.73 -0.37
C LEU A 102 -11.55 6.60 -1.63
N ARG A 103 -10.32 6.81 -2.12
CA ARG A 103 -10.08 7.48 -3.41
C ARG A 103 -10.58 6.67 -4.60
N ARG A 104 -10.31 5.35 -4.60
CA ARG A 104 -10.76 4.44 -5.67
C ARG A 104 -12.28 4.46 -5.83
N GLU A 105 -12.98 4.62 -4.72
CA GLU A 105 -14.43 4.68 -4.68
C GLU A 105 -15.00 6.10 -4.87
N GLY A 106 -14.15 7.11 -5.05
CA GLY A 106 -14.56 8.50 -5.25
C GLY A 106 -15.13 9.17 -4.00
N ILE A 107 -14.92 8.60 -2.81
CA ILE A 107 -15.40 9.17 -1.53
C ILE A 107 -14.56 10.39 -1.15
N ILE A 108 -13.24 10.35 -1.42
CA ILE A 108 -12.33 11.47 -1.16
C ILE A 108 -11.49 11.81 -2.40
N THR A 109 -11.07 13.07 -2.51
CA THR A 109 -10.14 13.57 -3.52
C THR A 109 -8.67 13.40 -3.08
N ASP A 110 -7.73 13.64 -4.00
CA ASP A 110 -6.30 13.43 -3.73
C ASP A 110 -5.73 14.35 -2.65
N ASP A 111 -6.18 15.60 -2.61
CA ASP A 111 -5.75 16.63 -1.67
C ASP A 111 -6.41 16.51 -0.28
N ARG A 112 -7.59 15.88 -0.19
CA ARG A 112 -8.33 15.78 1.08
C ARG A 112 -7.64 14.85 2.08
N LEU A 113 -7.64 15.26 3.35
CA LEU A 113 -7.20 14.44 4.48
C LEU A 113 -8.31 13.45 4.86
N LEU A 114 -7.94 12.37 5.55
CA LEU A 114 -8.94 11.45 6.09
C LEU A 114 -9.66 12.10 7.29
N PRO A 115 -10.98 11.96 7.43
CA PRO A 115 -11.69 12.42 8.61
C PRO A 115 -11.27 11.61 9.84
N LEU A 116 -11.55 12.13 11.04
CA LEU A 116 -11.19 11.45 12.29
C LEU A 116 -11.95 10.14 12.53
N CYS A 117 -13.08 9.95 11.86
CA CYS A 117 -13.77 8.68 11.80
C CYS A 117 -14.10 8.32 10.36
N CYS A 118 -13.77 7.11 9.93
CA CYS A 118 -14.23 6.56 8.66
C CYS A 118 -15.15 5.38 8.90
N VAL A 119 -16.13 5.21 8.01
CA VAL A 119 -17.03 4.06 8.01
C VAL A 119 -16.64 3.17 6.85
N LEU A 120 -16.25 1.92 7.14
CA LEU A 120 -15.92 0.93 6.12
C LEU A 120 -16.93 -0.21 6.15
N THR A 121 -17.32 -0.71 4.98
CA THR A 121 -17.98 -2.01 4.85
C THR A 121 -17.02 -3.14 5.21
N ALA A 122 -17.53 -4.34 5.49
CA ALA A 122 -16.70 -5.51 5.72
C ALA A 122 -15.69 -5.76 4.57
N GLU A 123 -16.15 -5.65 3.32
CA GLU A 123 -15.29 -5.83 2.14
C GLU A 123 -14.16 -4.79 2.06
N GLN A 124 -14.47 -3.52 2.37
CA GLN A 124 -13.48 -2.45 2.41
C GLN A 124 -12.47 -2.67 3.54
N ALA A 125 -12.94 -3.07 4.73
CA ALA A 125 -12.09 -3.35 5.87
C ALA A 125 -11.11 -4.50 5.56
N ASP A 126 -11.59 -5.58 4.94
CA ASP A 126 -10.76 -6.70 4.52
C ASP A 126 -9.71 -6.29 3.48
N ALA A 127 -10.10 -5.49 2.48
CA ALA A 127 -9.17 -4.99 1.46
C ALA A 127 -8.06 -4.12 2.08
N VAL A 128 -8.44 -3.23 3.01
CA VAL A 128 -7.51 -2.33 3.72
C VAL A 128 -6.53 -3.09 4.61
N LEU A 129 -6.95 -4.19 5.24
CA LEU A 129 -6.09 -5.00 6.10
C LEU A 129 -5.17 -5.92 5.29
N ARG A 130 -5.58 -6.35 4.09
CA ARG A 130 -4.83 -7.33 3.27
C ARG A 130 -3.54 -6.77 2.69
N SER A 131 -3.57 -5.60 2.02
CA SER A 131 -2.39 -5.01 1.38
C SER A 131 -1.20 -4.80 2.33
N PRO A 132 -1.36 -4.12 3.49
CA PRO A 132 -0.23 -3.87 4.38
C PRO A 132 0.27 -5.16 5.06
N THR A 133 -0.59 -6.16 5.24
CA THR A 133 -0.18 -7.49 5.72
C THR A 133 0.68 -8.20 4.68
N ALA A 134 0.28 -8.19 3.41
CA ALA A 134 1.06 -8.76 2.31
C ALA A 134 2.42 -8.07 2.19
N LEU A 135 2.45 -6.73 2.28
CA LEU A 135 3.70 -5.97 2.21
C LEU A 135 4.65 -6.29 3.36
N GLU A 136 4.17 -6.44 4.60
CA GLU A 136 5.02 -6.81 5.73
C GLU A 136 5.58 -8.24 5.57
N GLU A 137 4.78 -9.17 5.07
CA GLU A 137 5.25 -10.51 4.73
C GLU A 137 6.39 -10.47 3.68
N LEU A 138 6.24 -9.66 2.63
CA LEU A 138 7.30 -9.47 1.63
C LEU A 138 8.56 -8.83 2.22
N ARG A 139 8.41 -7.83 3.11
CA ARG A 139 9.53 -7.22 3.82
C ARG A 139 10.25 -8.23 4.72
N GLN A 140 9.54 -9.19 5.31
CA GLN A 140 10.16 -10.26 6.10
C GLN A 140 10.93 -11.25 5.22
N LEU A 141 10.35 -11.70 4.10
CA LEU A 141 11.04 -12.56 3.13
C LEU A 141 12.29 -11.88 2.57
N LYS A 142 12.19 -10.58 2.24
CA LYS A 142 13.32 -9.76 1.79
C LYS A 142 14.43 -9.65 2.83
N ARG A 143 14.09 -9.47 4.11
CA ARG A 143 15.07 -9.49 5.22
C ARG A 143 15.80 -10.83 5.32
N ARG A 144 15.12 -11.95 5.00
CA ARG A 144 15.70 -13.30 4.94
C ARG A 144 16.43 -13.60 3.62
N LYS A 145 16.40 -12.67 2.65
CA LYS A 145 16.90 -12.85 1.28
C LYS A 145 16.23 -14.00 0.53
N ASP A 146 14.99 -14.31 0.88
CA ASP A 146 14.23 -15.39 0.24
C ASP A 146 13.49 -14.87 -1.00
N TRP A 147 14.26 -14.58 -2.04
CA TRP A 147 13.76 -14.03 -3.31
C TRP A 147 12.83 -15.00 -4.02
N ARG A 148 13.09 -16.30 -3.87
CA ARG A 148 12.30 -17.36 -4.47
C ARG A 148 10.90 -17.42 -3.86
N ALA A 149 10.78 -17.37 -2.53
CA ALA A 149 9.48 -17.34 -1.87
C ALA A 149 8.66 -16.08 -2.23
N ILE A 150 9.32 -14.93 -2.42
CA ILE A 150 8.63 -13.73 -2.93
C ILE A 150 8.08 -13.97 -4.33
N TYR A 151 8.90 -14.51 -5.24
CA TYR A 151 8.50 -14.78 -6.61
C TYR A 151 7.34 -15.78 -6.67
N ASP A 152 7.48 -16.93 -5.99
CA ASP A 152 6.52 -18.05 -6.06
C ASP A 152 5.12 -17.67 -5.55
N LYS A 153 5.00 -16.68 -4.65
CA LYS A 153 3.71 -16.16 -4.17
C LYS A 153 2.82 -15.56 -5.26
N PHE A 154 3.43 -15.05 -6.33
CA PHE A 154 2.71 -14.32 -7.37
C PHE A 154 2.83 -14.99 -8.74
N VAL A 155 3.33 -16.23 -8.80
CA VAL A 155 3.33 -17.01 -10.04
C VAL A 155 1.91 -17.52 -10.30
N PRO A 156 1.38 -17.37 -11.52
CA PRO A 156 1.99 -16.70 -12.67
C PRO A 156 1.83 -15.16 -12.62
N ILE A 157 2.94 -14.42 -12.74
CA ILE A 157 2.96 -12.94 -12.61
C ILE A 157 2.02 -12.24 -13.58
N LYS A 158 1.86 -12.80 -14.79
CA LYS A 158 0.98 -12.27 -15.83
C LYS A 158 -0.50 -12.22 -15.43
N GLU A 159 -0.89 -12.97 -14.38
CA GLU A 159 -2.29 -13.10 -13.92
C GLU A 159 -2.59 -12.24 -12.68
N ILE A 160 -1.59 -11.57 -12.09
CA ILE A 160 -1.80 -10.65 -10.96
C ILE A 160 -2.83 -9.56 -11.28
N PRO A 161 -2.82 -8.90 -12.47
CA PRO A 161 -3.81 -7.86 -12.78
C PRO A 161 -5.26 -8.36 -12.71
N GLN A 162 -5.51 -9.63 -13.08
CA GLN A 162 -6.84 -10.22 -13.16
C GLN A 162 -7.26 -10.85 -11.82
N ASN A 163 -6.35 -11.56 -11.16
CA ASN A 163 -6.66 -12.36 -9.98
C ASN A 163 -6.47 -11.59 -8.67
N GLN A 164 -5.59 -10.58 -8.65
CA GLN A 164 -5.19 -9.82 -7.46
C GLN A 164 -5.03 -8.32 -7.80
N PRO A 165 -6.09 -7.65 -8.28
CA PRO A 165 -6.02 -6.25 -8.71
C PRO A 165 -5.58 -5.31 -7.58
N GLU A 166 -5.83 -5.65 -6.32
CA GLU A 166 -5.37 -4.88 -5.16
C GLU A 166 -3.84 -4.86 -5.05
N ILE A 167 -3.17 -5.96 -5.41
CA ILE A 167 -1.71 -6.08 -5.42
C ILE A 167 -1.13 -5.42 -6.66
N TRP A 168 -1.78 -5.59 -7.82
CA TRP A 168 -1.36 -4.93 -9.05
C TRP A 168 -1.38 -3.40 -8.97
N ASN A 169 -2.30 -2.85 -8.18
CA ASN A 169 -2.40 -1.40 -8.00
C ASN A 169 -1.57 -0.88 -6.81
N ASP A 170 -0.82 -1.73 -6.11
CA ASP A 170 0.05 -1.35 -5.01
C ASP A 170 1.50 -1.25 -5.50
N ALA A 171 1.96 -0.01 -5.73
CA ALA A 171 3.29 0.26 -6.26
C ALA A 171 4.41 -0.25 -5.34
N GLU A 172 4.21 -0.32 -4.02
CA GLU A 172 5.24 -0.83 -3.11
C GLU A 172 5.34 -2.35 -3.20
N ILE A 173 4.20 -3.05 -3.23
CA ILE A 173 4.18 -4.51 -3.43
C ILE A 173 4.80 -4.86 -4.78
N LEU A 174 4.39 -4.17 -5.86
CA LEU A 174 4.98 -4.39 -7.19
C LEU A 174 6.48 -4.11 -7.23
N SER A 175 6.94 -3.08 -6.51
CA SER A 175 8.37 -2.78 -6.38
C SER A 175 9.13 -3.93 -5.70
N GLU A 176 8.57 -4.52 -4.64
CA GLU A 176 9.17 -5.67 -3.97
C GLU A 176 9.19 -6.94 -4.85
N ILE A 177 8.12 -7.19 -5.61
CA ILE A 177 8.07 -8.28 -6.60
C ILE A 177 9.12 -8.07 -7.69
N GLY A 178 9.18 -6.88 -8.27
CA GLY A 178 10.15 -6.53 -9.31
C GLY A 178 11.59 -6.64 -8.83
N PHE A 179 11.86 -6.22 -7.60
CA PHE A 179 13.17 -6.36 -6.96
C PHE A 179 13.56 -7.84 -6.80
N ALA A 180 12.65 -8.69 -6.32
CA ALA A 180 12.91 -10.12 -6.19
C ALA A 180 13.18 -10.79 -7.55
N CYS A 181 12.41 -10.45 -8.58
CA CYS A 181 12.66 -10.89 -9.96
C CYS A 181 14.07 -10.48 -10.43
N GLY A 182 14.45 -9.23 -10.19
CA GLY A 182 15.80 -8.73 -10.50
C GLY A 182 16.88 -9.53 -9.80
N LYS A 183 16.71 -9.83 -8.50
CA LYS A 183 17.65 -10.66 -7.73
C LYS A 183 17.77 -12.09 -8.22
N LEU A 184 16.69 -12.69 -8.68
CA LEU A 184 16.71 -14.04 -9.27
C LEU A 184 17.33 -14.05 -10.68
N ALA A 185 17.29 -12.93 -11.39
CA ALA A 185 17.88 -12.77 -12.72
C ALA A 185 19.36 -12.35 -12.70
N GLU A 186 19.90 -11.97 -11.53
CA GLU A 186 21.33 -11.65 -11.36
C GLU A 186 22.17 -12.89 -11.68
N THR A 187 22.97 -12.83 -12.74
CA THR A 187 23.96 -13.85 -13.09
C THR A 187 25.35 -13.39 -12.68
N SER A 188 26.10 -14.26 -12.02
CA SER A 188 27.54 -14.06 -11.83
C SER A 188 28.29 -14.31 -13.14
N PRO A 189 29.44 -13.65 -13.39
CA PRO A 189 30.35 -14.04 -14.46
C PRO A 189 30.76 -15.53 -14.44
N ASN A 190 30.64 -16.18 -13.28
CA ASN A 190 30.87 -17.62 -13.10
C ASN A 190 29.66 -18.49 -13.48
N ASP A 191 28.45 -17.92 -13.55
CA ASP A 191 27.21 -18.62 -13.91
C ASP A 191 26.98 -18.65 -15.43
N ILE A 192 27.74 -17.84 -16.18
CA ILE A 192 27.75 -17.85 -17.65
C ILE A 192 28.83 -18.84 -18.08
N PRO A 193 28.46 -20.00 -18.68
CA PRO A 193 29.46 -20.90 -19.24
C PRO A 193 30.26 -20.13 -20.29
N ARG A 194 31.55 -19.89 -20.02
CA ARG A 194 32.49 -19.36 -21.01
C ARG A 194 32.68 -20.44 -22.07
N VAL A 195 31.93 -20.32 -23.16
CA VAL A 195 32.20 -21.11 -24.35
C VAL A 195 33.48 -20.52 -24.97
N GLU A 196 34.64 -21.11 -24.67
CA GLU A 196 35.94 -20.77 -25.29
C GLU A 196 36.06 -21.25 -26.75
N GLN A 197 34.96 -21.31 -27.51
CA GLN A 197 35.01 -21.83 -28.88
C GLN A 197 34.62 -20.77 -29.91
N HIS A 198 35.56 -20.58 -30.85
CA HIS A 198 35.57 -19.70 -32.04
C HIS A 198 36.07 -18.26 -31.88
N LYS A 199 37.33 -18.11 -31.45
CA LYS A 199 38.19 -16.98 -31.86
C LYS A 199 39.17 -17.30 -33.01
N GLU A 200 39.03 -18.43 -33.69
CA GLU A 200 39.95 -18.82 -34.77
C GLU A 200 39.51 -18.49 -36.20
N ASN A 201 38.32 -17.90 -36.44
CA ASN A 201 37.89 -17.57 -37.80
C ASN A 201 37.93 -16.08 -38.17
N LEU A 202 38.58 -15.22 -37.36
CA LEU A 202 38.71 -13.78 -37.66
C LEU A 202 40.11 -13.34 -38.10
N SER A 203 41.09 -14.25 -38.20
CA SER A 203 42.45 -13.95 -38.67
C SER A 203 42.69 -14.32 -40.15
N GLY A 204 41.63 -14.37 -40.95
CA GLY A 204 41.67 -14.90 -42.33
C GLY A 204 40.95 -14.06 -43.38
N SER A 205 40.98 -12.74 -43.30
CA SER A 205 40.58 -11.88 -44.44
C SER A 205 41.03 -10.44 -44.25
N THR A 206 42.33 -10.19 -44.42
CA THR A 206 42.87 -8.86 -44.74
C THR A 206 42.63 -8.56 -46.22
N GLU A 207 41.39 -8.26 -46.60
CA GLU A 207 41.12 -7.56 -47.85
C GLU A 207 41.31 -6.05 -47.64
N LYS A 208 42.31 -5.51 -48.33
CA LYS A 208 42.66 -4.10 -48.40
C LYS A 208 41.49 -3.32 -48.98
N ILE A 209 40.73 -2.60 -48.15
CA ILE A 209 39.82 -1.55 -48.64
C ILE A 209 40.64 -0.28 -48.87
N SER A 210 40.94 -0.06 -50.14
CA SER A 210 41.57 1.13 -50.70
C SER A 210 40.67 2.36 -50.52
N ARG A 211 41.27 3.46 -50.06
CA ARG A 211 40.69 4.80 -49.92
C ARG A 211 40.04 5.27 -51.24
N ARG A 212 38.79 5.76 -51.18
CA ARG A 212 38.31 6.85 -52.04
C ARG A 212 37.34 7.77 -51.29
N ASN A 213 37.64 9.05 -51.43
CA ASN A 213 37.01 10.26 -50.88
C ASN A 213 35.50 10.35 -51.08
N GLY A 214 34.80 11.07 -50.19
CA GLY A 214 33.44 11.55 -50.48
C GLY A 214 32.66 12.18 -49.32
N VAL A 215 33.01 13.42 -48.97
CA VAL A 215 32.14 14.51 -48.48
C VAL A 215 31.24 14.27 -47.26
N TYR A 216 31.62 14.91 -46.15
CA TYR A 216 30.74 15.29 -45.04
C TYR A 216 29.84 16.46 -45.46
N SER A 217 28.53 16.37 -45.17
CA SER A 217 27.67 17.55 -44.99
C SER A 217 27.16 17.55 -43.55
N GLU A 218 27.73 18.45 -42.74
CA GLU A 218 27.12 18.90 -41.49
C GLU A 218 25.84 19.68 -41.80
N THR A 219 24.79 19.47 -41.01
CA THR A 219 23.79 20.53 -40.82
C THR A 219 23.44 20.61 -39.35
N VAL A 220 23.70 21.80 -38.85
CA VAL A 220 23.59 22.32 -37.49
C VAL A 220 22.11 22.49 -37.13
N CYS A 221 21.73 22.09 -35.91
CA CYS A 221 20.59 22.68 -35.22
C CYS A 221 21.09 23.23 -33.87
N ARG A 222 21.19 24.56 -33.77
CA ARG A 222 21.22 25.29 -32.51
C ARG A 222 19.97 26.16 -32.45
N SER A 223 19.28 26.05 -31.31
CA SER A 223 18.39 27.03 -30.63
C SER A 223 17.27 27.67 -31.42
#